data_AF-A0AAP2DVB7-F1
#
_entry.id   AF-A0AAP2DVB7-F1
#
_cell.length_a   1.000
_cell.length_b   1.000
_cell.length_c   1.000
_cell.angle_alpha   90.00
_cell.angle_beta   90.00
_cell.angle_gamma   90.00
#
_symmetry.space_group_name_H-M   'P 1'
#
loop_
_entity.id
_entity.type
_entity.pdbx_description
1 polymer ?
#
loop_
_entity_poly.entity_id
_entity_poly.type
_entity_poly.pdbx_seq_one_letter_code
_entity_poly.pdbx_strand_id
1 'polypeptide(L)'
;MAKQTGTIKLIGKLGGNSYYYTKDNGYLVRKITSVDAERIRTDPAFERVRENNTDFGRCAWGVKLLRAAFIPLFAGAADTRMTSRLTQAVMAAMQFDTTNMPGMRRLESGDMGLLRGFEFNKETSLKRVLKASYATDVNHEKGICTVTITPSDKKLVLQHADASRFRFVVGIARIDFKTGAHSVEYIRSTEISTRKMETMPMVFTSRIMPVKNEFLLITLGIEYLRQVDGEYCVVEGKKYTVLTLIRVEKACRKKEKKTAHGKNRISWQRRITRALRLRPAVHINRFATKRCCLFSRRNRYVPELELPNPLKSTLDTFYGSS
;
A
#
# COMPACT_ATOMS: atom_id res chain seq x y z
N MET A 1 -22.53 1.53 -33.44
CA MET A 1 -22.48 2.24 -34.74
C MET A 1 -22.11 3.69 -34.52
N ALA A 2 -21.48 4.35 -35.50
CA ALA A 2 -21.24 5.79 -35.43
C ALA A 2 -22.55 6.58 -35.59
N LYS A 3 -22.66 7.70 -34.89
CA LYS A 3 -23.77 8.66 -34.95
C LYS A 3 -23.30 9.97 -35.54
N GLN A 4 -24.04 10.48 -36.53
CA GLN A 4 -23.81 11.82 -37.06
C GLN A 4 -24.42 12.86 -36.11
N THR A 5 -23.59 13.81 -35.69
CA THR A 5 -23.97 14.89 -34.75
C THR A 5 -23.94 16.26 -35.40
N GLY A 6 -23.40 16.37 -36.62
CA GLY A 6 -23.43 17.58 -37.43
C GLY A 6 -23.00 17.27 -38.87
N THR A 7 -22.87 18.31 -39.70
CA THR A 7 -22.62 18.16 -41.15
C THR A 7 -21.41 17.26 -41.47
N ILE A 8 -20.32 17.38 -40.70
CA ILE A 8 -19.10 16.54 -40.83
C ILE A 8 -18.78 15.80 -39.50
N LYS A 9 -19.52 16.09 -38.42
CA LYS A 9 -19.20 15.62 -37.06
C LYS A 9 -19.81 14.25 -36.81
N LEU A 10 -18.97 13.29 -36.41
CA LEU A 10 -19.33 11.91 -36.12
C LEU A 10 -18.87 11.55 -34.71
N ILE A 11 -19.62 10.68 -34.04
CA ILE A 11 -19.22 10.06 -32.77
C ILE A 11 -19.44 8.55 -32.89
N GLY A 12 -18.38 7.76 -32.67
CA GLY A 12 -18.39 6.30 -32.74
C GLY A 12 -17.44 5.74 -33.80
N LYS A 13 -17.61 4.45 -34.13
CA LYS A 13 -16.71 3.72 -35.05
C LYS A 13 -17.28 3.71 -36.48
N LEU A 14 -16.51 4.19 -37.47
CA LEU A 14 -16.85 4.18 -38.90
C LEU A 14 -15.58 4.06 -39.75
N GLY A 15 -15.58 3.18 -40.77
CA GLY A 15 -14.51 3.11 -41.76
C GLY A 15 -13.11 2.85 -41.16
N GLY A 16 -13.01 2.00 -40.15
CA GLY A 16 -11.74 1.72 -39.46
C GLY A 16 -11.23 2.85 -38.57
N ASN A 17 -12.01 3.93 -38.37
CA ASN A 17 -11.70 5.05 -37.51
C ASN A 17 -12.71 5.18 -36.36
N SER A 18 -12.23 5.63 -35.20
CA SER A 18 -13.03 5.95 -34.04
C SER A 18 -13.06 7.47 -33.87
N TYR A 19 -14.25 8.04 -33.99
CA TYR A 19 -14.54 9.45 -33.83
C TYR A 19 -15.07 9.70 -32.42
N TYR A 20 -14.52 10.66 -31.68
CA TYR A 20 -14.93 10.94 -30.30
C TYR A 20 -14.72 12.40 -29.94
N TYR A 21 -15.41 12.87 -28.90
CA TYR A 21 -15.32 14.24 -28.43
C TYR A 21 -14.55 14.30 -27.09
N THR A 22 -13.64 15.28 -26.98
CA THR A 22 -12.95 15.62 -25.73
C THR A 22 -13.24 17.07 -25.37
N LYS A 23 -13.33 17.38 -24.07
CA LYS A 23 -13.57 18.76 -23.63
C LYS A 23 -12.43 19.70 -24.01
N ASP A 24 -11.20 19.18 -24.04
CA ASP A 24 -9.99 19.98 -24.22
C ASP A 24 -9.65 20.22 -25.70
N ASN A 25 -9.90 19.23 -26.58
CA ASN A 25 -9.46 19.26 -27.98
C ASN A 25 -10.62 19.08 -28.99
N GLY A 26 -11.87 19.05 -28.53
CA GLY A 26 -13.04 18.93 -29.40
C GLY A 26 -13.17 17.55 -30.06
N TYR A 27 -13.58 17.53 -31.34
CA TYR A 27 -13.79 16.30 -32.11
C TYR A 27 -12.45 15.75 -32.63
N LEU A 28 -12.13 14.52 -32.22
CA LEU A 28 -10.91 13.82 -32.58
C LEU A 28 -11.22 12.53 -33.34
N VAL A 29 -10.27 12.13 -34.18
CA VAL A 29 -10.34 10.87 -34.95
C VAL A 29 -9.07 10.08 -34.67
N ARG A 30 -9.23 8.78 -34.41
CA ARG A 30 -8.11 7.84 -34.33
C ARG A 30 -8.39 6.58 -35.14
N LYS A 31 -7.36 5.99 -35.74
CA LYS A 31 -7.48 4.67 -36.37
C LYS A 31 -7.82 3.63 -35.31
N ILE A 32 -8.74 2.72 -35.62
CA ILE A 32 -9.11 1.61 -34.74
C ILE A 32 -7.98 0.58 -34.81
N THR A 33 -7.10 0.60 -33.82
CA THR A 33 -6.18 -0.51 -33.54
C THR A 33 -6.92 -1.52 -32.67
N SER A 34 -7.71 -2.40 -33.31
CA SER A 34 -8.36 -3.52 -32.61
C SER A 34 -7.42 -4.71 -32.65
N VAL A 35 -7.04 -5.20 -31.48
CA VAL A 35 -6.40 -6.51 -31.34
C VAL A 35 -7.47 -7.45 -30.81
N ASP A 36 -7.60 -8.64 -31.42
CA ASP A 36 -8.59 -9.63 -30.99
C ASP A 36 -8.34 -10.06 -29.55
N ALA A 37 -9.42 -10.19 -28.76
CA ALA A 37 -9.32 -10.58 -27.35
C ALA A 37 -8.66 -11.96 -27.20
N GLU A 38 -8.96 -12.90 -28.10
CA GLU A 38 -8.31 -14.21 -28.14
C GLU A 38 -6.81 -14.11 -28.40
N ARG A 39 -6.40 -13.18 -29.27
CA ARG A 39 -4.99 -12.91 -29.51
C ARG A 39 -4.32 -12.38 -28.26
N ILE A 40 -4.91 -11.40 -27.56
CA ILE A 40 -4.36 -10.90 -26.29
C ILE A 40 -4.24 -12.02 -25.25
N ARG A 41 -5.16 -12.98 -25.24
CA ARG A 41 -5.18 -14.11 -24.30
C ARG A 41 -4.08 -15.14 -24.57
N THR A 42 -3.80 -15.43 -25.85
CA THR A 42 -2.98 -16.57 -26.26
C THR A 42 -1.59 -16.20 -26.78
N ASP A 43 -1.46 -15.09 -27.51
CA ASP A 43 -0.23 -14.71 -28.21
C ASP A 43 0.87 -14.33 -27.19
N PRO A 44 2.08 -14.92 -27.29
CA PRO A 44 3.22 -14.60 -26.42
C PRO A 44 3.59 -13.12 -26.40
N ALA A 45 3.37 -12.38 -27.50
CA ALA A 45 3.68 -10.96 -27.58
C ALA A 45 2.90 -10.11 -26.54
N PHE A 46 1.77 -10.62 -26.04
CA PHE A 46 0.92 -9.92 -25.06
C PHE A 46 1.11 -10.40 -23.62
N GLU A 47 2.14 -11.21 -23.33
CA GLU A 47 2.39 -11.71 -21.97
C GLU A 47 2.47 -10.58 -20.92
N ARG A 48 3.31 -9.57 -21.17
CA ARG A 48 3.44 -8.40 -20.28
C ARG A 48 2.14 -7.60 -20.13
N VAL A 49 1.28 -7.59 -21.16
CA VAL A 49 -0.02 -6.92 -21.09
C VAL A 49 -0.94 -7.70 -20.15
N ARG A 50 -0.94 -9.04 -20.23
CA ARG A 50 -1.71 -9.88 -19.32
C ARG A 50 -1.24 -9.74 -17.88
N GLU A 51 0.07 -9.75 -17.63
CA GLU A 51 0.67 -9.52 -16.31
C GLU A 51 0.26 -8.15 -15.73
N ASN A 52 0.38 -7.08 -16.52
CA ASN A 52 -0.02 -5.76 -16.05
C ASN A 52 -1.53 -5.69 -15.76
N ASN A 53 -2.36 -6.37 -16.56
CA ASN A 53 -3.81 -6.41 -16.35
C ASN A 53 -4.18 -7.14 -15.05
N THR A 54 -3.51 -8.24 -14.71
CA THR A 54 -3.78 -8.96 -13.45
C THR A 54 -3.34 -8.13 -12.24
N ASP A 55 -2.17 -7.50 -12.31
CA ASP A 55 -1.71 -6.58 -11.27
C ASP A 55 -2.67 -5.39 -11.12
N PHE A 56 -3.12 -4.80 -12.24
CA PHE A 56 -4.11 -3.73 -12.22
C PHE A 56 -5.44 -4.15 -11.61
N GLY A 57 -5.93 -5.36 -11.90
CA GLY A 57 -7.12 -5.91 -11.28
C GLY A 57 -7.02 -5.98 -9.75
N ARG A 58 -5.89 -6.46 -9.22
CA ARG A 58 -5.63 -6.50 -7.78
C ARG A 58 -5.53 -5.11 -7.17
N CYS A 59 -4.83 -4.19 -7.84
CA CYS A 59 -4.76 -2.79 -7.43
C CYS A 59 -6.15 -2.14 -7.37
N ALA A 60 -6.97 -2.32 -8.40
CA ALA A 60 -8.31 -1.76 -8.48
C ALA A 60 -9.22 -2.29 -7.35
N TRP A 61 -9.10 -3.58 -7.03
CA TRP A 61 -9.80 -4.17 -5.89
C TRP A 61 -9.36 -3.55 -4.56
N GLY A 62 -8.04 -3.36 -4.34
CA GLY A 62 -7.53 -2.71 -3.13
C GLY A 62 -7.97 -1.25 -3.00
N VAL A 63 -8.00 -0.51 -4.12
CA VAL A 63 -8.52 0.87 -4.18
C VAL A 63 -10.01 0.91 -3.82
N LYS A 64 -10.80 -0.06 -4.29
CA LYS A 64 -12.22 -0.18 -3.91
C LYS A 64 -12.36 -0.36 -2.40
N LEU A 65 -11.55 -1.23 -1.79
CA LEU A 65 -11.55 -1.48 -0.35
C LEU A 65 -11.15 -0.25 0.47
N LEU A 66 -10.09 0.45 0.06
CA LEU A 66 -9.65 1.71 0.68
C LEU A 66 -10.73 2.79 0.61
N ARG A 67 -11.43 2.89 -0.52
CA ARG A 67 -12.54 3.83 -0.65
C ARG A 67 -13.69 3.44 0.24
N ALA A 68 -14.10 2.17 0.25
CA ALA A 68 -15.17 1.68 1.12
C ALA A 68 -14.91 2.05 2.59
N ALA A 69 -13.66 1.92 3.03
CA ALA A 69 -13.25 2.26 4.39
C ALA A 69 -13.32 3.77 4.73
N PHE A 70 -13.27 4.69 3.75
CA PHE A 70 -13.19 6.13 4.03
C PHE A 70 -14.27 6.98 3.36
N ILE A 71 -15.15 6.40 2.55
CA ILE A 71 -16.27 7.10 1.89
C ILE A 71 -17.05 8.01 2.86
N PRO A 72 -17.39 7.60 4.09
CA PRO A 72 -18.12 8.46 5.02
C PRO A 72 -17.41 9.77 5.39
N LEU A 73 -16.11 9.89 5.15
CA LEU A 73 -15.31 11.09 5.44
C LEU A 73 -15.19 12.06 4.26
N PHE A 74 -15.53 11.62 3.05
CA PHE A 74 -15.38 12.45 1.84
C PHE A 74 -16.59 12.39 0.88
N ALA A 75 -17.69 11.74 1.31
CA ALA A 75 -18.93 11.70 0.56
C ALA A 75 -19.39 13.14 0.23
N GLY A 76 -19.65 13.42 -1.05
CA GLY A 76 -20.08 14.74 -1.52
C GLY A 76 -18.96 15.74 -1.88
N ALA A 77 -17.69 15.48 -1.51
CA ALA A 77 -16.62 16.48 -1.70
C ALA A 77 -15.29 15.92 -2.24
N ALA A 78 -15.23 14.64 -2.58
CA ALA A 78 -14.10 14.07 -3.30
C ALA A 78 -13.90 14.74 -4.67
N ASP A 79 -12.64 14.89 -5.09
CA ASP A 79 -12.34 15.39 -6.42
C ASP A 79 -12.68 14.35 -7.50
N THR A 80 -12.96 14.81 -8.73
CA THR A 80 -13.42 13.96 -9.84
C THR A 80 -12.39 12.93 -10.30
N ARG A 81 -11.10 13.16 -10.02
CA ARG A 81 -9.99 12.27 -10.39
C ARG A 81 -9.43 11.50 -9.19
N MET A 82 -10.06 11.57 -8.02
CA MET A 82 -9.55 10.98 -6.78
C MET A 82 -9.31 9.47 -6.94
N THR A 83 -10.25 8.75 -7.56
CA THR A 83 -10.10 7.32 -7.83
C THR A 83 -8.86 7.03 -8.65
N SER A 84 -8.64 7.80 -9.73
CA SER A 84 -7.50 7.61 -10.63
C SER A 84 -6.17 7.91 -9.92
N ARG A 85 -6.11 8.99 -9.13
CA ARG A 85 -4.93 9.32 -8.32
C ARG A 85 -4.63 8.25 -7.29
N LEU A 86 -5.67 7.75 -6.60
CA LEU A 86 -5.53 6.69 -5.61
C LEU A 86 -5.06 5.38 -6.27
N THR A 87 -5.61 5.01 -7.43
CA THR A 87 -5.14 3.85 -8.20
C THR A 87 -3.68 3.99 -8.60
N GLN A 88 -3.23 5.16 -9.05
CA GLN A 88 -1.82 5.38 -9.38
C GLN A 88 -0.92 5.22 -8.15
N ALA A 89 -1.32 5.80 -7.00
CA ALA A 89 -0.55 5.71 -5.77
C ALA A 89 -0.48 4.26 -5.23
N VAL A 90 -1.59 3.53 -5.24
CA VAL A 90 -1.65 2.11 -4.82
C VAL A 90 -0.87 1.22 -5.78
N MET A 91 -0.95 1.49 -7.08
CA MET A 91 -0.16 0.76 -8.08
C MET A 91 1.33 0.97 -7.89
N ALA A 92 1.77 2.21 -7.67
CA ALA A 92 3.16 2.52 -7.36
C ALA A 92 3.61 1.78 -6.10
N ALA A 93 2.81 1.81 -5.03
CA ALA A 93 3.07 1.08 -3.79
C ALA A 93 3.18 -0.44 -4.01
N MET A 94 2.30 -1.01 -4.83
CA MET A 94 2.29 -2.44 -5.16
C MET A 94 3.50 -2.88 -6.00
N GLN A 95 4.04 -1.99 -6.84
CA GLN A 95 5.23 -2.29 -7.65
C GLN A 95 6.50 -2.51 -6.82
N PHE A 96 6.54 -2.06 -5.57
CA PHE A 96 7.62 -2.37 -4.62
C PHE A 96 7.59 -3.81 -4.09
N ASP A 97 6.63 -4.64 -4.51
CA ASP A 97 6.65 -6.08 -4.26
C ASP A 97 7.83 -6.72 -5.00
N THR A 98 8.86 -7.08 -4.22
CA THR A 98 10.06 -7.81 -4.69
C THR A 98 9.93 -9.32 -4.51
N THR A 99 8.84 -9.79 -3.89
CA THR A 99 8.65 -11.20 -3.56
C THR A 99 7.93 -11.98 -4.65
N ASN A 100 6.98 -11.35 -5.33
CA ASN A 100 6.21 -11.98 -6.40
C ASN A 100 6.64 -11.45 -7.77
N MET A 101 6.53 -12.32 -8.78
CA MET A 101 6.77 -11.95 -10.18
C MET A 101 5.71 -10.95 -10.70
N PRO A 102 6.02 -10.20 -11.77
CA PRO A 102 5.01 -9.39 -12.47
C PRO A 102 3.75 -10.20 -12.80
N GLY A 103 2.57 -9.59 -12.65
CA GLY A 103 1.30 -10.30 -12.83
C GLY A 103 0.86 -11.18 -11.67
N MET A 104 1.72 -11.38 -10.66
CA MET A 104 1.42 -12.07 -9.39
C MET A 104 1.67 -11.18 -8.17
N ARG A 105 1.89 -9.87 -8.37
CA ARG A 105 2.17 -8.94 -7.27
C ARG A 105 0.98 -8.83 -6.32
N ARG A 106 1.28 -8.62 -5.05
CA ARG A 106 0.26 -8.49 -3.99
C ARG A 106 0.41 -7.17 -3.27
N LEU A 107 -0.74 -6.58 -2.90
CA LEU A 107 -0.79 -5.37 -2.09
C LEU A 107 -0.12 -5.57 -0.72
N GLU A 108 -0.27 -6.75 -0.13
CA GLU A 108 0.35 -7.11 1.14
C GLU A 108 1.88 -7.10 1.07
N SER A 109 2.45 -7.49 -0.07
CA SER A 109 3.90 -7.58 -0.27
C SER A 109 4.53 -6.28 -0.77
N GLY A 110 3.71 -5.35 -1.28
CA GLY A 110 4.15 -4.01 -1.65
C GLY A 110 4.37 -3.09 -0.44
N ASP A 111 4.86 -1.88 -0.72
CA ASP A 111 5.07 -0.85 0.29
C ASP A 111 3.89 0.15 0.31
N MET A 112 2.84 -0.21 1.05
CA MET A 112 1.69 0.69 1.27
C MET A 112 2.03 1.92 2.11
N GLY A 113 3.21 1.97 2.74
CA GLY A 113 3.71 3.15 3.46
C GLY A 113 3.82 4.38 2.56
N LEU A 114 4.01 4.17 1.26
CA LEU A 114 4.06 5.23 0.23
C LEU A 114 2.74 5.98 0.05
N LEU A 115 1.62 5.44 0.53
CA LEU A 115 0.34 6.15 0.52
C LEU A 115 0.29 7.26 1.58
N ARG A 116 1.24 7.31 2.52
CA ARG A 116 1.32 8.38 3.52
C ARG A 116 1.44 9.74 2.84
N GLY A 117 0.57 10.65 3.22
CA GLY A 117 0.44 11.98 2.64
C GLY A 117 -0.54 12.04 1.46
N PHE A 118 -1.19 10.93 1.09
CA PHE A 118 -2.22 10.97 0.05
C PHE A 118 -3.39 11.86 0.48
N GLU A 119 -3.69 12.87 -0.33
CA GLU A 119 -4.81 13.78 -0.15
C GLU A 119 -6.00 13.28 -0.98
N PHE A 120 -7.15 13.05 -0.35
CA PHE A 120 -8.37 12.58 -1.02
C PHE A 120 -9.01 13.66 -1.90
N ASN A 121 -8.59 14.90 -1.72
CA ASN A 121 -9.05 16.04 -2.47
C ASN A 121 -7.85 16.90 -2.89
N LYS A 122 -7.67 17.09 -4.20
CA LYS A 122 -6.56 17.91 -4.72
C LYS A 122 -6.79 19.43 -4.58
N GLU A 123 -8.03 19.87 -4.38
CA GLU A 123 -8.36 21.30 -4.31
C GLU A 123 -7.93 21.90 -2.95
N THR A 124 -7.76 21.04 -1.95
CA THR A 124 -7.45 21.41 -0.57
C THR A 124 -6.40 20.48 0.02
N SER A 125 -5.33 21.07 0.54
CA SER A 125 -4.24 20.34 1.19
C SER A 125 -4.31 20.51 2.70
N LEU A 126 -4.13 19.42 3.46
CA LEU A 126 -4.04 19.48 4.91
C LEU A 126 -2.88 20.35 5.36
N LYS A 127 -1.73 20.27 4.70
CA LYS A 127 -0.55 21.11 4.99
C LYS A 127 -0.83 22.60 4.78
N ARG A 128 -1.70 22.94 3.83
CA ARG A 128 -2.08 24.33 3.56
C ARG A 128 -3.08 24.84 4.59
N VAL A 129 -4.06 24.02 4.95
CA VAL A 129 -5.18 24.40 5.80
C VAL A 129 -4.83 24.35 7.28
N LEU A 130 -4.23 23.27 7.75
CA LEU A 130 -3.84 23.08 9.14
C LEU A 130 -2.61 23.92 9.47
N LYS A 131 -2.72 24.79 10.47
CA LYS A 131 -1.63 25.64 10.98
C LYS A 131 -1.13 25.18 12.35
N ALA A 132 -1.36 23.91 12.65
CA ALA A 132 -0.99 23.22 13.87
C ALA A 132 -0.14 21.99 13.54
N SER A 133 0.67 21.54 14.48
CA SER A 133 1.40 20.28 14.34
C SER A 133 0.51 19.11 14.73
N TYR A 134 0.72 17.96 14.11
CA TYR A 134 0.06 16.71 14.50
C TYR A 134 1.09 15.58 14.64
N ALA A 135 0.81 14.67 15.55
CA ALA A 135 1.59 13.47 15.80
C ALA A 135 0.65 12.25 15.83
N THR A 136 1.21 11.09 15.48
CA THR A 136 0.52 9.80 15.59
C THR A 136 1.39 8.86 16.40
N ASP A 137 0.81 8.25 17.43
CA ASP A 137 1.46 7.18 18.20
C ASP A 137 0.62 5.91 18.13
N VAL A 138 1.29 4.79 17.85
CA VAL A 138 0.65 3.48 17.70
C VAL A 138 1.36 2.55 18.66
N ASN A 139 0.73 2.32 19.81
CA ASN A 139 1.27 1.47 20.86
C ASN A 139 0.68 0.05 20.73
N HIS A 140 1.43 -0.82 20.06
CA HIS A 140 1.07 -2.24 19.89
C HIS A 140 0.98 -3.04 21.19
N GLU A 141 1.63 -2.59 22.26
CA GLU A 141 1.62 -3.30 23.55
C GLU A 141 0.36 -2.98 24.36
N LYS A 142 -0.06 -1.71 24.32
CA LYS A 142 -1.31 -1.26 24.95
C LYS A 142 -2.53 -1.47 24.06
N GLY A 143 -2.33 -1.70 22.76
CA GLY A 143 -3.40 -1.84 21.78
C GLY A 143 -4.14 -0.52 21.52
N ILE A 144 -3.41 0.60 21.54
CA ILE A 144 -3.98 1.95 21.42
C ILE A 144 -3.30 2.72 20.30
N CYS A 145 -4.10 3.33 19.44
CA CYS A 145 -3.69 4.34 18.48
C CYS A 145 -4.11 5.72 18.99
N THR A 146 -3.20 6.68 18.96
CA THR A 146 -3.49 8.07 19.29
C THR A 146 -3.08 9.01 18.16
N VAL A 147 -3.92 10.01 17.92
CA VAL A 147 -3.60 11.16 17.06
C VAL A 147 -3.67 12.39 17.94
N THR A 148 -2.57 13.13 18.02
CA THR A 148 -2.50 14.36 18.81
C THR A 148 -2.36 15.53 17.85
N ILE A 149 -3.20 16.54 18.01
CA ILE A 149 -3.10 17.81 17.31
C ILE A 149 -2.70 18.85 18.35
N THR A 150 -1.51 19.39 18.20
CA THR A 150 -0.98 20.44 19.09
C THR A 150 -1.16 21.78 18.41
N PRO A 151 -2.05 22.65 18.93
CA PRO A 151 -2.21 24.01 18.44
C PRO A 151 -0.88 24.76 18.40
N SER A 152 -0.78 25.71 17.47
CA SER A 152 0.25 26.75 17.51
C SER A 152 -0.38 28.02 18.08
N ASP A 153 0.42 29.00 18.50
CA ASP A 153 -0.04 30.34 18.94
C ASP A 153 -0.66 31.18 17.79
N LYS A 154 -1.21 30.53 16.77
CA LYS A 154 -1.84 31.11 15.59
C LYS A 154 -3.18 30.40 15.37
N LYS A 155 -4.03 30.96 14.50
CA LYS A 155 -5.29 30.32 14.08
C LYS A 155 -5.04 28.86 13.69
N LEU A 156 -5.82 27.92 14.22
CA LEU A 156 -5.66 26.48 13.97
C LEU A 156 -5.81 26.08 12.50
N VAL A 157 -6.74 26.71 11.79
CA VAL A 157 -7.09 26.38 10.41
C VAL A 157 -7.21 27.64 9.56
N LEU A 158 -7.01 27.49 8.26
CA LEU A 158 -7.36 28.53 7.29
C LEU A 158 -8.87 28.83 7.39
N GLN A 159 -9.22 30.11 7.43
CA GLN A 159 -10.62 30.54 7.49
C GLN A 159 -11.24 30.57 6.09
N HIS A 160 -12.53 30.26 6.02
CA HIS A 160 -13.35 30.49 4.84
C HIS A 160 -14.49 31.43 5.19
N ALA A 161 -14.85 32.34 4.29
CA ALA A 161 -15.97 33.26 4.49
C ALA A 161 -17.30 32.51 4.72
N ASP A 162 -17.40 31.34 4.10
CA ASP A 162 -18.56 30.46 4.10
C ASP A 162 -18.72 29.60 5.36
N ALA A 163 -17.75 29.60 6.28
CA ALA A 163 -17.72 28.72 7.44
C ALA A 163 -17.36 29.46 8.74
N SER A 164 -18.20 29.31 9.76
CA SER A 164 -18.03 29.95 11.07
C SER A 164 -17.34 29.03 12.08
N ARG A 165 -17.51 27.72 11.92
CA ARG A 165 -16.90 26.68 12.76
C ARG A 165 -16.22 25.62 11.92
N PHE A 166 -15.43 24.79 12.58
CA PHE A 166 -14.84 23.59 12.01
C PHE A 166 -14.74 22.51 13.08
N ARG A 167 -14.57 21.27 12.66
CA ARG A 167 -14.21 20.15 13.55
C ARG A 167 -13.17 19.27 12.88
N PHE A 168 -12.33 18.65 13.69
CA PHE A 168 -11.41 17.62 13.22
C PHE A 168 -12.12 16.28 13.13
N VAL A 169 -11.73 15.51 12.12
CA VAL A 169 -12.20 14.14 11.96
C VAL A 169 -11.00 13.23 11.73
N VAL A 170 -10.92 12.17 12.52
CA VAL A 170 -9.88 11.15 12.41
C VAL A 170 -10.55 9.85 12.03
N GLY A 171 -10.14 9.27 10.90
CA GLY A 171 -10.58 7.94 10.47
C GLY A 171 -9.48 6.93 10.68
N ILE A 172 -9.72 5.90 11.48
CA ILE A 172 -8.77 4.84 11.79
C ILE A 172 -9.33 3.54 11.25
N ALA A 173 -8.68 2.99 10.23
CA ALA A 173 -9.07 1.78 9.56
C ALA A 173 -8.02 0.69 9.75
N ARG A 174 -8.47 -0.53 10.07
CA ARG A 174 -7.67 -1.74 9.82
C ARG A 174 -8.21 -2.45 8.59
N ILE A 175 -7.32 -2.89 7.71
CA ILE A 175 -7.67 -3.46 6.41
C ILE A 175 -6.83 -4.71 6.15
N ASP A 176 -7.50 -5.82 5.82
CA ASP A 176 -6.90 -7.01 5.26
C ASP A 176 -7.07 -7.03 3.74
N PHE A 177 -5.98 -6.76 3.01
CA PHE A 177 -5.99 -6.83 1.54
C PHE A 177 -6.04 -8.25 0.97
N LYS A 178 -5.95 -9.29 1.80
CA LYS A 178 -6.10 -10.68 1.34
C LYS A 178 -7.56 -11.09 1.31
N THR A 179 -8.28 -10.82 2.39
CA THR A 179 -9.67 -11.27 2.58
C THR A 179 -10.68 -10.19 2.17
N GLY A 180 -10.28 -8.92 2.15
CA GLY A 180 -11.21 -7.80 1.97
C GLY A 180 -11.91 -7.36 3.24
N ALA A 181 -11.59 -7.97 4.39
CA ALA A 181 -12.10 -7.55 5.67
C ALA A 181 -11.54 -6.16 6.04
N HIS A 182 -12.40 -5.29 6.54
CA HIS A 182 -12.00 -4.00 7.06
C HIS A 182 -12.90 -3.59 8.22
N SER A 183 -12.36 -2.78 9.12
CA SER A 183 -13.09 -2.18 10.23
C SER A 183 -12.55 -0.77 10.43
N VAL A 184 -13.47 0.18 10.64
CA VAL A 184 -13.15 1.60 10.67
C VAL A 184 -13.86 2.27 11.83
N GLU A 185 -13.15 3.15 12.51
CA GLU A 185 -13.69 4.05 13.51
C GLU A 185 -13.48 5.49 13.05
N TYR A 186 -14.49 6.33 13.25
CA TYR A 186 -14.44 7.75 12.92
C TYR A 186 -14.64 8.55 14.20
N ILE A 187 -13.63 9.32 14.59
CA ILE A 187 -13.67 10.15 15.79
C ILE A 187 -13.73 11.61 15.34
N ARG A 188 -14.72 12.35 15.86
CA ARG A 188 -14.87 13.78 15.59
C ARG A 188 -14.58 14.59 16.84
N SER A 189 -13.92 15.73 16.68
CA SER A 189 -13.79 16.68 17.78
C SER A 189 -15.11 17.40 18.04
N THR A 190 -15.16 18.12 19.16
CA THR A 190 -16.12 19.20 19.35
C THR A 190 -15.95 20.27 18.29
N GLU A 191 -16.98 21.09 18.11
CA GLU A 191 -16.96 22.20 17.17
C GLU A 191 -16.11 23.35 17.71
N ILE A 192 -15.20 23.83 16.88
CA ILE A 192 -14.27 24.91 17.22
C ILE A 192 -14.59 26.11 16.32
N SER A 193 -14.63 27.30 16.91
CA SER A 193 -14.79 28.53 16.12
C SER A 193 -13.53 28.77 15.30
N THR A 194 -13.70 29.10 14.02
CA THR A 194 -12.57 29.44 13.14
C THR A 194 -11.79 30.68 13.61
N ARG A 195 -12.39 31.50 14.49
CA ARG A 195 -11.80 32.74 15.04
C ARG A 195 -11.10 32.54 16.39
N LYS A 196 -11.39 31.45 17.11
CA LYS A 196 -10.77 31.18 18.41
C LYS A 196 -9.35 30.66 18.23
N MET A 197 -8.51 31.02 19.19
CA MET A 197 -7.21 30.38 19.40
C MET A 197 -7.43 29.28 20.44
N GLU A 198 -6.90 28.09 20.17
CA GLU A 198 -6.88 27.00 21.14
C GLU A 198 -5.45 26.84 21.61
N THR A 199 -5.27 26.58 22.89
CA THR A 199 -3.93 26.41 23.48
C THR A 199 -3.71 24.97 23.97
N MET A 200 -4.79 24.19 24.13
CA MET A 200 -4.69 22.81 24.62
C MET A 200 -4.55 21.80 23.47
N PRO A 201 -3.66 20.81 23.59
CA PRO A 201 -3.58 19.71 22.65
C PRO A 201 -4.88 18.90 22.61
N MET A 202 -5.32 18.55 21.41
CA MET A 202 -6.44 17.62 21.20
C MET A 202 -5.90 16.22 20.97
N VAL A 203 -6.46 15.24 21.67
CA VAL A 203 -6.04 13.82 21.57
C VAL A 203 -7.23 12.97 21.15
N PHE A 204 -7.06 12.26 20.03
CA PHE A 204 -8.02 11.28 19.52
C PHE A 204 -7.45 9.89 19.79
N THR A 205 -8.22 9.03 20.46
CA THR A 205 -7.75 7.71 20.90
C THR A 205 -8.69 6.64 20.37
N SER A 206 -8.12 5.59 19.77
CA SER A 206 -8.85 4.41 19.28
C SER A 206 -8.17 3.13 19.74
N ARG A 207 -8.96 2.08 19.87
CA ARG A 207 -8.48 0.70 20.14
C ARG A 207 -8.44 -0.16 18.87
N ILE A 208 -8.73 0.40 17.70
CA ILE A 208 -8.54 -0.30 16.43
C ILE A 208 -7.04 -0.49 16.20
N MET A 209 -6.64 -1.76 16.14
CA MET A 209 -5.27 -2.17 15.90
C MET A 209 -5.22 -3.20 14.77
N PRO A 210 -4.19 -3.17 13.92
CA PRO A 210 -4.03 -4.15 12.87
C PRO A 210 -3.60 -5.49 13.49
N VAL A 211 -4.26 -6.57 13.10
CA VAL A 211 -3.86 -7.94 13.42
C VAL A 211 -3.00 -8.48 12.28
N LYS A 212 -2.10 -9.43 12.56
CA LYS A 212 -1.21 -10.12 11.60
C LYS A 212 -1.58 -9.94 10.11
N ASN A 213 -0.68 -9.32 9.33
CA ASN A 213 -0.82 -9.03 7.89
C ASN A 213 -1.87 -7.98 7.50
N GLU A 214 -2.63 -7.43 8.45
CA GLU A 214 -3.47 -6.25 8.21
C GLU A 214 -2.63 -4.96 8.19
N PHE A 215 -3.24 -3.95 7.58
CA PHE A 215 -2.73 -2.59 7.52
C PHE A 215 -3.58 -1.69 8.38
N LEU A 216 -2.92 -0.84 9.17
CA LEU A 216 -3.51 0.28 9.87
C LEU A 216 -3.35 1.54 9.03
N LEU A 217 -4.47 2.20 8.75
CA LEU A 217 -4.54 3.44 8.01
C LEU A 217 -5.20 4.50 8.88
N ILE A 218 -4.50 5.60 9.11
CA ILE A 218 -5.00 6.73 9.88
C ILE A 218 -5.11 7.93 8.95
N THR A 219 -6.31 8.50 8.91
CA THR A 219 -6.61 9.73 8.19
C THR A 219 -6.87 10.87 9.17
N LEU A 220 -6.50 12.08 8.78
CA LEU A 220 -6.88 13.31 9.46
C LEU A 220 -7.56 14.23 8.45
N GLY A 221 -8.71 14.74 8.85
CA GLY A 221 -9.51 15.66 8.08
C GLY A 221 -10.07 16.81 8.89
N ILE A 222 -10.56 17.80 8.16
CA ILE A 222 -11.20 19.01 8.69
C ILE A 222 -12.52 19.16 7.95
N GLU A 223 -13.61 19.24 8.71
CA GLU A 223 -14.94 19.55 8.22
C GLU A 223 -15.27 20.99 8.62
N TYR A 224 -15.58 21.84 7.65
CA TYR A 224 -16.08 23.18 7.90
C TYR A 224 -17.58 23.16 8.13
N LEU A 225 -18.05 23.99 9.05
CA LEU A 225 -19.42 24.06 9.51
C LEU A 225 -19.96 25.47 9.33
N ARG A 226 -21.21 25.57 8.88
CA ARG A 226 -21.98 26.81 8.78
C ARG A 226 -23.25 26.67 9.60
N GLN A 227 -23.67 27.77 10.21
CA GLN A 227 -24.96 27.83 10.88
C GLN A 227 -26.09 28.02 9.87
N VAL A 228 -27.06 27.12 9.85
CA VAL A 228 -28.29 27.17 9.07
C VAL A 228 -29.44 26.91 10.04
N ASP A 229 -30.40 27.83 10.13
CA ASP A 229 -31.58 27.74 11.02
C ASP A 229 -31.26 27.46 12.50
N GLY A 230 -30.11 27.94 12.97
CA GLY A 230 -29.65 27.75 14.36
C GLY A 230 -28.75 26.53 14.56
N GLU A 231 -28.70 25.59 13.62
CA GLU A 231 -27.89 24.37 13.68
C GLU A 231 -26.60 24.46 12.84
N TYR A 232 -25.54 23.76 13.24
CA TYR A 232 -24.28 23.73 12.50
C TYR A 232 -24.26 22.54 11.52
N CYS A 233 -24.36 22.85 10.22
CA CYS A 233 -24.30 21.87 9.15
C CYS A 233 -22.93 21.88 8.47
N VAL A 234 -22.49 20.71 7.96
CA VAL A 234 -21.24 20.61 7.19
C VAL A 234 -21.39 21.38 5.88
N VAL A 235 -20.43 22.24 5.58
CA VAL A 235 -20.39 22.96 4.31
C VAL A 235 -19.92 22.01 3.23
N GLU A 236 -20.82 21.71 2.29
CA GLU A 236 -20.49 20.87 1.15
C GLU A 236 -19.59 21.60 0.15
N GLY A 237 -18.71 20.85 -0.49
CA GLY A 237 -17.92 21.32 -1.61
C GLY A 237 -16.44 21.00 -1.50
N LYS A 238 -15.80 20.88 -2.66
CA LYS A 238 -14.38 20.51 -2.78
C LYS A 238 -13.43 21.50 -2.10
N LYS A 239 -13.84 22.73 -1.81
CA LYS A 239 -13.00 23.71 -1.11
C LYS A 239 -13.01 23.54 0.42
N TYR A 240 -13.95 22.76 0.95
CA TYR A 240 -14.24 22.66 2.39
C TYR A 240 -13.96 21.28 2.97
N THR A 241 -13.60 20.31 2.13
CA THR A 241 -13.26 18.97 2.62
C THR A 241 -11.78 18.75 2.53
N VAL A 242 -11.15 18.65 3.69
CA VAL A 242 -9.75 18.29 3.82
C VAL A 242 -9.70 16.88 4.39
N LEU A 243 -9.04 15.95 3.71
CA LEU A 243 -8.80 14.61 4.23
C LEU A 243 -7.48 14.10 3.68
N THR A 244 -6.60 13.67 4.58
CA THR A 244 -5.25 13.19 4.23
C THR A 244 -4.93 11.93 5.00
N LEU A 245 -4.30 10.97 4.34
CA LEU A 245 -3.78 9.77 4.96
C LEU A 245 -2.47 10.09 5.69
N ILE A 246 -2.48 10.19 7.01
CA ILE A 246 -1.33 10.67 7.80
C ILE A 246 -0.39 9.55 8.26
N ARG A 247 -0.89 8.32 8.37
CA ARG A 247 -0.10 7.14 8.73
C ARG A 247 -0.64 5.92 7.98
N VAL A 248 0.29 5.10 7.49
CA VAL A 248 0.04 3.75 7.00
C VAL A 248 1.08 2.85 7.63
N GLU A 249 0.62 1.79 8.27
CA GLU A 249 1.49 0.85 8.97
C GLU A 249 1.00 -0.57 8.75
N LYS A 250 1.91 -1.49 8.42
CA LYS A 250 1.61 -2.91 8.34
C LYS A 250 1.88 -3.57 9.69
N ALA A 251 0.96 -4.41 10.17
CA ALA A 251 1.25 -5.27 11.31
C ALA A 251 2.40 -6.23 10.97
N CYS A 252 3.59 -5.96 11.51
CA CYS A 252 4.72 -6.88 11.41
C CYS A 252 4.67 -7.89 12.56
N ARG A 253 4.98 -9.16 12.27
CA ARG A 253 5.25 -10.15 13.30
C ARG A 253 6.44 -9.64 14.13
N LYS A 254 6.27 -9.41 15.44
CA LYS A 254 7.43 -9.27 16.34
C LYS A 254 8.31 -10.49 16.06
N LYS A 255 9.47 -10.29 15.42
CA LYS A 255 10.51 -11.31 15.43
C LYS A 255 10.80 -11.49 16.92
N GLU A 256 10.53 -12.66 17.47
CA GLU A 256 11.09 -13.03 18.76
C GLU A 256 12.56 -12.64 18.67
N LYS A 257 12.98 -11.69 19.50
CA LYS A 257 14.40 -11.52 19.76
C LYS A 257 14.83 -12.89 20.22
N LYS A 258 15.51 -13.66 19.36
CA LYS A 258 16.33 -14.77 19.83
C LYS A 258 17.30 -14.09 20.78
N THR A 259 16.98 -14.14 22.08
CA THR A 259 17.94 -13.85 23.13
C THR A 259 19.17 -14.63 22.73
N ALA A 260 20.31 -13.96 22.65
CA ALA A 260 21.58 -14.56 22.32
C ALA A 260 22.05 -15.47 23.47
N HIS A 261 21.21 -16.39 23.95
CA HIS A 261 21.59 -17.51 24.79
C HIS A 261 22.04 -18.63 23.86
N GLY A 262 23.29 -18.51 23.39
CA GLY A 262 23.85 -19.47 22.45
C GLY A 262 25.17 -19.08 21.80
N LYS A 263 25.76 -17.93 22.15
CA LYS A 263 27.16 -17.62 21.82
C LYS A 263 28.06 -17.89 23.03
N ASN A 264 28.08 -19.13 23.52
CA ASN A 264 29.12 -19.58 24.44
C ASN A 264 29.54 -21.04 24.24
N ARG A 265 29.47 -21.53 22.99
CA ARG A 265 30.01 -22.85 22.61
C ARG A 265 31.35 -22.79 21.86
N ILE A 266 31.91 -21.59 21.62
CA ILE A 266 33.20 -21.40 20.93
C ILE A 266 34.36 -21.13 21.93
N SER A 267 34.09 -20.91 23.22
CA SER A 267 35.14 -20.73 24.24
C SER A 267 35.66 -22.05 24.85
N TRP A 268 34.91 -23.15 24.74
CA TRP A 268 35.31 -24.45 25.30
C TRP A 268 36.29 -25.23 24.40
N GLN A 269 36.15 -25.14 23.07
CA GLN A 269 37.07 -25.83 22.14
C GLN A 269 38.43 -25.14 22.02
N ARG A 270 38.54 -23.84 22.28
CA ARG A 270 39.82 -23.09 22.28
C ARG A 270 40.64 -23.24 23.57
N ARG A 271 40.02 -23.65 24.69
CA ARG A 271 40.75 -23.94 25.94
C ARG A 271 41.45 -25.30 25.92
N ILE A 272 40.89 -26.28 25.21
CA ILE A 272 41.50 -27.62 25.10
C ILE A 272 42.73 -27.60 24.17
N THR A 273 42.78 -26.75 23.15
CA THR A 273 43.94 -26.66 22.23
C THR A 273 45.13 -25.87 22.80
N ARG A 274 44.98 -25.19 23.95
CA ARG A 274 46.07 -24.41 24.58
C ARG A 274 46.77 -25.15 25.73
N ALA A 275 46.21 -26.27 26.19
CA ALA A 275 46.79 -27.12 27.24
C ALA A 275 47.73 -28.23 26.73
N LEU A 276 47.86 -28.40 25.41
CA LEU A 276 48.72 -29.42 24.77
C LEU A 276 50.02 -28.85 24.16
N ARG A 277 50.34 -27.58 24.40
CA ARG A 277 51.58 -26.93 23.93
C ARG A 277 52.48 -26.48 25.08
N LEU A 278 52.81 -27.36 26.01
CA LEU A 278 53.97 -27.20 26.91
C LEU A 278 54.55 -28.58 27.26
N ARG A 279 55.43 -29.11 26.40
CA ARG A 279 56.53 -29.99 26.81
C ARG A 279 57.77 -29.65 25.96
N PRO A 280 58.97 -29.54 26.57
CA PRO A 280 60.16 -28.99 25.93
C PRO A 280 60.87 -29.99 25.02
N ALA A 281 61.72 -29.41 24.15
CA ALA A 281 62.51 -30.06 23.13
C ALA A 281 63.50 -31.10 23.67
N VAL A 282 63.62 -32.22 22.97
CA VAL A 282 64.81 -33.07 22.96
C VAL A 282 65.24 -33.25 21.50
N HIS A 283 66.48 -32.89 21.23
CA HIS A 283 67.20 -33.14 19.97
C HIS A 283 67.15 -34.62 19.59
N ILE A 284 67.02 -34.93 18.29
CA ILE A 284 67.92 -35.85 17.57
C ILE A 284 67.73 -35.67 16.05
N ASN A 285 68.87 -35.36 15.46
CA ASN A 285 69.40 -35.52 14.11
C ASN A 285 68.67 -36.41 13.07
N ARG A 286 68.92 -36.01 11.80
CA ARG A 286 69.46 -36.82 10.67
C ARG A 286 68.51 -37.35 9.56
N PHE A 287 68.91 -37.01 8.32
CA PHE A 287 68.72 -37.69 7.01
C PHE A 287 67.26 -37.89 6.53
N ALA A 288 66.89 -37.92 5.26
CA ALA A 288 67.45 -37.53 3.97
C ALA A 288 66.38 -37.83 2.90
N THR A 289 66.53 -37.22 1.73
CA THR A 289 66.22 -37.77 0.40
C THR A 289 64.77 -38.05 -0.05
N LYS A 290 64.36 -37.23 -1.04
CA LYS A 290 63.99 -37.58 -2.45
C LYS A 290 62.67 -38.30 -2.77
N ARG A 291 62.01 -37.72 -3.78
CA ARG A 291 61.25 -38.32 -4.91
C ARG A 291 59.94 -39.02 -4.53
N CYS A 292 58.89 -39.15 -5.34
CA CYS A 292 58.58 -38.94 -6.76
C CYS A 292 57.03 -38.81 -6.83
N CYS A 293 56.45 -37.89 -7.61
CA CYS A 293 55.84 -38.12 -8.93
C CYS A 293 54.74 -39.21 -9.06
N LEU A 294 53.60 -38.75 -9.62
CA LEU A 294 52.69 -39.39 -10.60
C LEU A 294 51.79 -40.57 -10.17
N PHE A 295 50.45 -40.37 -10.27
CA PHE A 295 49.49 -41.20 -11.03
C PHE A 295 48.05 -40.63 -10.87
N SER A 296 47.41 -40.07 -11.90
CA SER A 296 46.56 -40.70 -12.95
C SER A 296 45.12 -41.10 -12.51
N ARG A 297 44.15 -40.39 -13.11
CA ARG A 297 42.78 -40.75 -13.58
C ARG A 297 42.08 -41.97 -12.94
N ARG A 298 40.81 -41.78 -12.53
CA ARG A 298 39.65 -42.49 -13.12
C ARG A 298 38.28 -41.98 -12.66
N ASN A 299 37.43 -41.92 -13.67
CA ASN A 299 35.98 -41.74 -13.75
C ASN A 299 35.18 -42.62 -12.77
N ARG A 300 34.05 -42.12 -12.23
CA ARG A 300 32.85 -42.94 -12.00
C ARG A 300 31.58 -42.09 -11.77
N TYR A 301 30.60 -42.38 -12.62
CA TYR A 301 29.17 -42.10 -12.54
C TYR A 301 28.53 -42.42 -11.19
N VAL A 302 27.50 -41.65 -10.79
CA VAL A 302 26.43 -42.03 -9.84
C VAL A 302 25.12 -41.35 -10.31
N PRO A 303 23.94 -41.99 -10.19
CA PRO A 303 22.82 -41.83 -11.12
C PRO A 303 21.64 -40.97 -10.62
N GLU A 304 20.74 -40.77 -11.58
CA GLU A 304 19.41 -40.18 -11.61
C GLU A 304 18.48 -40.71 -10.49
N LEU A 305 17.78 -39.79 -9.81
CA LEU A 305 16.80 -40.07 -8.76
C LEU A 305 15.40 -39.70 -9.27
N GLU A 306 14.62 -40.73 -9.61
CA GLU A 306 13.19 -40.64 -9.86
C GLU A 306 12.43 -40.36 -8.55
N LEU A 307 11.44 -39.47 -8.60
CA LEU A 307 10.38 -39.38 -7.58
C LEU A 307 9.00 -39.42 -8.25
N PRO A 308 8.00 -40.03 -7.59
CA PRO A 308 6.79 -40.54 -8.23
C PRO A 308 5.65 -39.50 -8.32
N ASN A 309 4.86 -39.60 -9.39
CA ASN A 309 3.49 -39.08 -9.46
C ASN A 309 2.55 -39.91 -8.56
N PRO A 310 1.47 -39.32 -7.99
CA PRO A 310 0.17 -39.56 -8.63
C PRO A 310 -0.87 -38.40 -8.58
N LEU A 311 -1.73 -38.45 -9.60
CA LEU A 311 -3.18 -38.19 -9.66
C LEU A 311 -3.76 -36.80 -10.05
N LYS A 312 -4.48 -36.88 -11.18
CA LYS A 312 -5.43 -35.95 -11.81
C LYS A 312 -6.82 -35.98 -11.13
N SER A 313 -7.65 -35.02 -11.57
CA SER A 313 -9.11 -34.84 -11.39
C SER A 313 -9.51 -34.13 -10.10
N THR A 314 -10.28 -33.05 -10.09
CA THR A 314 -11.54 -32.82 -10.82
C THR A 314 -11.76 -31.35 -11.21
N LEU A 315 -12.17 -31.13 -12.46
CA LEU A 315 -12.91 -29.98 -12.95
C LEU A 315 -14.40 -30.37 -12.98
N ASP A 316 -15.26 -29.35 -12.94
CA ASP A 316 -16.72 -29.33 -13.15
C ASP A 316 -17.57 -29.22 -11.87
N THR A 317 -18.06 -28.00 -11.62
CA THR A 317 -19.51 -27.71 -11.54
C THR A 317 -19.78 -26.20 -11.37
N PHE A 318 -20.89 -25.75 -11.97
CA PHE A 318 -21.59 -24.46 -11.82
C PHE A 318 -21.22 -23.28 -12.75
N TYR A 319 -21.54 -23.45 -14.05
CA TYR A 319 -22.31 -22.44 -14.78
C TYR A 319 -23.68 -23.03 -15.13
N GLY A 320 -24.76 -22.35 -14.75
CA GLY A 320 -26.13 -22.74 -15.07
C GLY A 320 -27.15 -21.69 -14.61
N SER A 321 -27.66 -20.93 -15.59
CA SER A 321 -28.98 -20.28 -15.68
C SER A 321 -29.46 -19.32 -14.59
N SER A 322 -29.49 -18.03 -14.91
CA SER A 322 -30.71 -17.18 -15.05
C SER A 322 -30.35 -15.92 -15.83
#